data_AF-A0A1I1V8W5-F1
#
_entry.id   AF-A0A1I1V8W5-F1
#
_cell.length_a   1.000
_cell.length_b   1.000
_cell.length_c   1.000
_cell.angle_alpha   90.00
_cell.angle_beta   90.00
_cell.angle_gamma   90.00
#
_symmetry.space_group_name_H-M   'P 1'
#
loop_
_entity.id
_entity.type
_entity.pdbx_description
1 polymer ?
#
loop_
_entity_poly.entity_id
_entity_poly.type
_entity_poly.pdbx_seq_one_letter_code
_entity_poly.pdbx_strand_id
1 'polypeptide(L)' 'MDRETGKTVYQVGLCLMAGTSADVVTVSVPGEPSGVNIGVPVQVRDLVATPWENEGRHGVAFRASEIRPLTAPAGKGA' A
#
# COMPACT_ATOMS: atom_id res chain seq x y z
N MET A 1 -9.07 -12.99 0.81
CA MET A 1 -9.84 -12.50 -0.34
C MET A 1 -10.58 -11.25 0.06
N ASP A 2 -10.65 -10.26 -0.83
CA ASP A 2 -11.42 -9.06 -0.64
C ASP A 2 -12.90 -9.31 -0.93
N ARG A 3 -13.78 -8.76 -0.09
CA ARG A 3 -15.23 -9.01 -0.18
C ARG A 3 -15.89 -8.20 -1.30
N GLU A 4 -15.37 -7.03 -1.63
CA GLU A 4 -15.96 -6.15 -2.65
C GLU A 4 -15.51 -6.53 -4.06
N THR A 5 -14.21 -6.74 -4.24
CA THR A 5 -13.60 -7.00 -5.56
C THR A 5 -13.40 -8.48 -5.86
N GLY A 6 -13.51 -9.37 -4.87
CA GLY A 6 -13.23 -10.80 -5.02
C GLY A 6 -11.76 -11.16 -5.25
N LYS A 7 -10.83 -10.18 -5.14
CA LYS A 7 -9.40 -10.37 -5.39
C LYS A 7 -8.63 -10.79 -4.15
N THR A 8 -7.49 -11.47 -4.33
CA THR A 8 -6.56 -11.72 -3.22
C THR A 8 -6.09 -10.39 -2.63
N VAL A 9 -6.02 -10.30 -1.30
CA VAL A 9 -5.51 -9.11 -0.63
C VAL A 9 -4.02 -9.30 -0.38
N TYR A 10 -3.23 -8.33 -0.83
CA TYR A 10 -1.79 -8.26 -0.62
C TYR A 10 -1.49 -7.19 0.44
N GLN A 11 -0.38 -7.37 1.16
CA GLN A 11 0.13 -6.39 2.10
C GLN A 11 1.39 -5.75 1.52
N VAL A 12 1.41 -4.41 1.49
CA VAL A 12 2.54 -3.62 0.99
C VAL A 12 3.03 -2.73 2.12
N GLY A 13 4.32 -2.82 2.45
CA GLY A 13 4.97 -1.88 3.35
C GLY A 13 5.28 -0.57 2.61
N LEU A 14 4.74 0.55 3.10
CA LEU A 14 5.02 1.88 2.57
C LEU A 14 5.82 2.69 3.57
N CYS A 15 6.92 3.27 3.11
CA CYS A 15 7.64 4.30 3.86
C CYS A 15 7.06 5.67 3.48
N LEU A 16 6.50 6.36 4.47
CA LEU A 16 5.98 7.71 4.39
C LEU A 16 7.07 8.66 4.86
N MET A 17 7.49 9.57 3.99
CA MET A 17 8.51 10.58 4.28
C MET A 17 7.84 11.93 4.50
N ALA A 18 8.11 12.58 5.63
CA ALA A 18 7.67 13.94 5.95
C ALA A 18 8.85 14.76 6.48
N GLY A 19 9.48 15.53 5.59
CA GLY A 19 10.72 16.25 5.91
C GLY A 19 11.84 15.28 6.29
N THR A 20 12.31 15.35 7.54
CA THR A 20 13.35 14.46 8.09
C THR A 20 12.78 13.23 8.81
N SER A 21 11.46 13.11 8.91
CA SER A 21 10.79 12.00 9.58
C SER A 21 10.34 10.94 8.58
N ALA A 22 10.40 9.69 9.01
CA ALA A 22 9.95 8.55 8.23
C ALA A 22 9.09 7.62 9.10
N ASP A 23 7.93 7.24 8.58
CA ASP A 23 7.04 6.26 9.18
C ASP A 23 6.84 5.09 8.22
N VAL A 24 6.71 3.87 8.74
CA VAL A 24 6.40 2.70 7.91
C VAL A 24 5.01 2.20 8.27
N VAL A 25 4.14 2.08 7.27
CA VAL A 25 2.79 1.54 7.42
C VAL A 25 2.59 0.35 6.50
N THR A 26 1.83 -0.64 6.99
CA THR A 26 1.40 -1.78 6.18
C THR A 26 0.03 -1.49 5.58
N VAL A 27 -0.06 -1.46 4.26
CA VAL A 27 -1.30 -1.18 3.52
C VAL A 27 -1.83 -2.45 2.88
N SER A 28 -3.12 -2.72 3.09
CA SER A 28 -3.83 -3.80 2.39
C SER A 28 -4.31 -3.32 1.02
N VAL A 29 -4.04 -4.09 -0.04
CA VAL A 29 -4.46 -3.80 -1.41
C VAL A 29 -5.10 -5.04 -2.06
N PRO A 30 -6.28 -4.91 -2.69
CA PRO A 30 -6.87 -6.00 -3.47
C PRO A 30 -6.20 -6.12 -4.85
N GLY A 31 -5.78 -7.33 -5.19
CA GLY A 31 -5.03 -7.61 -6.42
C GLY A 31 -3.53 -7.42 -6.23
N GLU A 32 -2.74 -8.04 -7.11
CA GLU A 32 -1.28 -7.99 -7.03
C GLU A 32 -0.77 -6.57 -7.35
N PRO A 33 0.10 -5.98 -6.51
CA PRO A 33 0.71 -4.67 -6.75
C PRO A 33 1.86 -4.80 -7.77
N SER A 34 1.53 -5.16 -9.01
CA SER A 34 2.53 -5.46 -10.04
C SER A 34 3.44 -4.28 -10.36
N GLY A 35 4.74 -4.56 -10.48
CA GLY A 35 5.78 -3.57 -10.78
C GLY A 35 6.27 -2.76 -9.59
N VAL A 36 5.64 -2.90 -8.41
CA VAL A 36 6.12 -2.28 -7.16
C VAL A 36 7.36 -3.03 -6.67
N ASN A 37 8.50 -2.35 -6.66
CA ASN A 37 9.77 -2.85 -6.15
C ASN A 37 10.18 -2.09 -4.87
N ILE A 38 11.07 -2.68 -4.07
CA ILE A 38 11.59 -2.01 -2.87
C ILE A 38 12.34 -0.73 -3.26
N GLY A 39 12.11 0.35 -2.51
CA GLY A 39 12.82 1.62 -2.66
C GLY A 39 12.34 2.50 -3.81
N VAL A 40 11.33 2.10 -4.58
CA VAL A 40 10.76 2.94 -5.64
C VAL A 40 9.62 3.82 -5.09
N PRO A 41 9.50 5.07 -5.56
CA PRO A 41 8.33 5.87 -5.25
C PRO A 41 7.08 5.26 -5.90
N VAL A 42 5.97 5.28 -5.18
CA VAL A 42 4.68 4.73 -5.62
C VAL A 42 3.58 5.78 -5.57
N GLN A 43 2.59 5.63 -6.44
CA GLN A 43 1.30 6.28 -6.32
C GLN A 43 0.34 5.34 -5.58
N VAL A 44 -0.36 5.88 -4.60
CA VAL A 44 -1.37 5.18 -3.80
C VAL A 44 -2.73 5.79 -4.10
N ARG A 45 -3.72 4.97 -4.46
CA ARG A 45 -5.08 5.43 -4.77
C ARG A 45 -6.06 5.04 -3.68
N ASP A 46 -6.98 5.97 -3.38
CA ASP A 46 -8.09 5.80 -2.44
C ASP A 46 -7.63 5.24 -1.08
N LEU A 47 -6.57 5.83 -0.53
CA LEU A 47 -6.04 5.44 0.77
C LEU A 47 -7.03 5.79 1.89
N VAL A 48 -7.45 4.78 2.63
CA VAL A 48 -8.33 4.88 3.80
C VAL A 48 -7.56 4.40 5.03
N ALA A 49 -7.67 5.18 6.10
CA ALA A 49 -7.16 4.87 7.42
C ALA A 49 -8.34 4.64 8.37
N THR A 50 -8.50 3.42 8.87
CA THR A 50 -9.59 3.07 9.78
C THR A 50 -9.02 2.77 11.16
N PRO A 51 -9.32 3.59 12.19
CA PRO A 51 -8.93 3.27 13.54
C PRO A 51 -9.68 2.03 14.02
N TRP A 52 -9.03 1.21 14.84
CA TRP A 52 -9.64 0.05 15.46
C TRP A 52 -9.18 -0.11 16.90
N GLU A 53 -10.03 -0.75 17.69
CA GLU A 53 -9.72 -1.22 19.03
C GLU A 53 -10.34 -2.61 19.20
N ASN A 54 -9.61 -3.54 19.79
CA ASN A 54 -10.08 -4.87 20.11
C ASN A 54 -9.34 -5.40 21.34
N GLU A 55 -10.07 -5.76 22.39
CA GLU A 55 -9.54 -6.34 23.64
C GLU A 55 -8.31 -5.58 24.19
N GLY A 56 -8.39 -4.24 24.21
CA GLY A 56 -7.33 -3.36 24.71
C GLY A 56 -6.15 -3.14 23.74
N ARG A 57 -6.14 -3.80 22.58
CA ARG A 57 -5.24 -3.45 21.47
C ARG A 57 -5.91 -2.40 20.60
N HIS A 58 -5.15 -1.46 20.09
CA HIS A 58 -5.64 -0.44 19.18
C HIS A 58 -4.63 -0.18 18.08
N GLY A 59 -5.10 0.47 17.01
CA GLY A 59 -4.23 0.90 15.92
C GLY A 59 -5.00 1.49 14.77
N VAL A 60 -4.33 1.61 13.63
CA VAL A 60 -4.91 2.07 12.37
C VAL A 60 -4.70 0.99 11.32
N ALA A 61 -5.78 0.57 10.69
CA ALA A 61 -5.73 -0.28 9.51
C ALA A 61 -5.69 0.59 8.26
N PHE A 62 -4.66 0.42 7.45
CA PHE A 62 -4.52 1.12 6.18
C PHE A 62 -4.96 0.23 5.02
N ARG A 63 -5.75 0.80 4.11
CA ARG A 63 -6.21 0.13 2.91
C ARG A 63 -6.19 1.09 1.73
N ALA A 64 -5.76 0.62 0.58
CA ALA A 64 -5.84 1.37 -0.67
C ALA A 64 -6.59 0.55 -1.73
N SER A 65 -7.17 1.22 -2.72
CA SER A 65 -7.75 0.53 -3.88
C SER A 65 -6.64 -0.02 -4.78
N GLU A 66 -5.49 0.67 -4.82
CA GLU A 66 -4.39 0.34 -5.70
C GLU A 66 -3.07 1.00 -5.25
N ILE A 67 -1.96 0.30 -5.50
CA ILE A 67 -0.59 0.83 -5.38
C ILE A 67 0.16 0.52 -6.67
N ARG A 68 0.71 1.55 -7.32
CA ARG A 68 1.50 1.41 -8.56
C ARG A 68 2.81 2.18 -8.45
N PRO A 69 3.88 1.79 -9.18
CA PRO A 69 5.07 2.63 -9.33
C PRO A 69 4.72 4.01 -9.87
N LEU A 70 5.34 5.06 -9.33
CA LEU A 70 5.13 6.44 -9.80
C LEU A 70 5.71 6.66 -11.21
N THR A 71 6.76 5.91 -11.54
CA THR A 71 7.36 5.86 -12.88
C THR A 71 7.25 4.43 -13.39
N ALA A 72 6.83 4.26 -14.65
CA ALA A 72 6.86 2.97 -15.30
C ALA A 72 8.30 2.40 -15.24
N PRO A 73 8.49 1.10 -14.98
CA PRO A 73 9.82 0.50 -15.08
C PRO A 73 10.39 0.89 -16.45
N ALA A 74 11.66 1.36 -16.49
CA ALA A 74 12.33 1.57 -17.76
C ALA A 74 12.21 0.27 -18.55
N GLY A 75 11.39 0.27 -19.61
CA GLY A 75 11.21 -0.90 -20.44
C GLY A 75 12.59 -1.33 -20.91
N LYS A 76 12.94 -2.61 -20.76
CA LYS A 76 14.10 -3.14 -21.48
C LYS A 76 13.86 -2.80 -22.95
N GLY A 77 14.63 -1.85 -23.47
CA GLY A 77 14.61 -1.48 -24.88
C GLY A 77 14.78 -2.75 -25.71
N ALA A 78 13.94 -2.87 -26.73
CA ALA A 78 13.99 -3.93 -27.72
C ALA A 78 15.36 -3.99 -28.41
#